data_AF-A0A9W5VT66-F1
#
_entry.id   AF-A0A9W5VT66-F1
#
_cell.length_a   1.000
_cell.length_b   1.000
_cell.length_c   1.000
_cell.angle_alpha   90.00
_cell.angle_beta   90.00
_cell.angle_gamma   90.00
#
_symmetry.space_group_name_H-M   'P 1'
#
loop_
_entity.id
_entity.type
_entity.pdbx_description
1 polymer ?
#
loop_
_entity_poly.entity_id
_entity_poly.type
_entity_poly.pdbx_seq_one_letter_code
_entity_poly.pdbx_strand_id
1 'polypeptide(L)'
;MKYIKTEVSIVMTMFIYVISITAMSIEPSVIFLYGLAIFHAVGNAGTRVARNVLMMEEIPNEVMGRVDSLFRLIGTGIRIVLLMLFIAGVSKAGVMLPFYVLSCILIFSLGIAIYYVLSQRKVAANVSNKSIV
;
A
#
# COMPACT_ATOMS: atom_id res chain seq x y z
N MET A 1 -10.41 3.43 23.99
CA MET A 1 -10.15 3.01 22.59
C MET A 1 -8.70 3.35 22.28
N LYS A 2 -7.84 2.36 22.03
CA LYS A 2 -6.40 2.58 21.83
C LYS A 2 -6.18 3.11 20.41
N TYR A 3 -5.67 4.33 20.27
CA TYR A 3 -5.36 4.90 18.95
C TYR A 3 -4.33 4.01 18.26
N ILE A 4 -4.72 3.43 17.11
CA ILE A 4 -3.79 2.71 16.25
C ILE A 4 -2.99 3.78 15.51
N LYS A 5 -1.66 3.69 15.61
CA LYS A 5 -0.74 4.55 14.88
C LYS A 5 -0.99 4.46 13.37
N THR A 6 -0.99 5.60 12.68
CA THR A 6 -1.34 5.70 11.26
C THR A 6 -0.49 4.79 10.38
N GLU A 7 0.80 4.62 10.71
CA GLU A 7 1.74 3.75 10.00
C GLU A 7 1.34 2.27 10.10
N VAL A 8 0.80 1.84 11.26
CA VAL A 8 0.28 0.47 11.44
C VAL A 8 -1.00 0.27 10.64
N SER A 9 -1.86 1.29 10.56
CA SER A 9 -3.07 1.25 9.73
C SER A 9 -2.74 1.12 8.24
N ILE A 10 -1.67 1.76 7.76
CA ILE A 10 -1.16 1.59 6.39
C ILE A 10 -0.78 0.12 6.16
N VAL A 11 0.05 -0.46 7.04
CA VAL A 11 0.47 -1.87 6.90
C VAL A 11 -0.71 -2.84 6.91
N MET A 12 -1.67 -2.66 7.83
CA MET A 12 -2.84 -3.52 7.93
C MET A 12 -3.72 -3.47 6.67
N THR A 13 -3.98 -2.28 6.16
CA THR A 13 -4.82 -2.10 4.96
C THR A 13 -4.10 -2.55 3.69
N MET A 14 -2.78 -2.32 3.59
CA MET A 14 -1.96 -2.86 2.51
C MET A 14 -1.92 -4.38 2.53
N PHE A 15 -1.82 -4.99 3.72
CA PHE A 15 -1.83 -6.44 3.86
C PHE A 15 -3.13 -7.07 3.34
N ILE A 16 -4.28 -6.48 3.69
CA ILE A 16 -5.59 -6.89 3.16
C ILE A 16 -5.61 -6.78 1.63
N TYR A 17 -5.08 -5.69 1.08
CA TYR A 17 -5.00 -5.49 -0.36
C TYR A 17 -4.11 -6.53 -1.06
N VAL A 18 -2.94 -6.83 -0.49
CA VAL A 18 -1.99 -7.83 -1.01
C VAL A 18 -2.62 -9.21 -1.02
N ILE A 19 -3.30 -9.60 0.07
CA ILE A 19 -4.01 -10.87 0.14
C ILE A 19 -5.07 -10.96 -0.97
N SER A 20 -5.87 -9.90 -1.15
CA SER A 20 -6.92 -9.86 -2.17
C SER A 20 -6.37 -10.12 -3.57
N ILE A 21 -5.30 -9.42 -3.97
CA ILE A 21 -4.69 -9.60 -5.29
C ILE A 21 -3.98 -10.95 -5.44
N THR A 22 -3.27 -11.39 -4.40
CA THR A 22 -2.48 -12.63 -4.45
C THR A 22 -3.38 -13.85 -4.46
N ALA A 23 -4.44 -13.88 -3.63
CA ALA A 23 -5.41 -14.96 -3.63
C ALA A 23 -6.12 -15.11 -4.98
N MET A 24 -6.41 -13.99 -5.65
CA MET A 24 -7.01 -13.99 -6.98
C MET A 24 -6.10 -14.58 -8.07
N SER A 25 -4.79 -14.64 -7.81
CA SER A 25 -3.80 -15.23 -8.72
C SER A 25 -3.66 -16.76 -8.58
N ILE A 26 -4.21 -17.35 -7.50
CA ILE A 26 -4.14 -18.80 -7.22
C ILE A 26 -5.31 -19.52 -7.89
N GLU A 27 -6.53 -19.03 -7.71
CA GLU A 27 -7.75 -19.63 -8.26
C GLU A 27 -8.63 -18.53 -8.88
N PRO A 28 -8.57 -18.32 -10.21
CA PRO A 28 -9.37 -17.30 -10.88
C PRO A 28 -10.82 -17.77 -11.06
N SER A 29 -11.61 -17.68 -9.99
CA SER A 29 -13.04 -17.97 -9.97
C SER A 29 -13.88 -16.70 -9.81
N VAL A 30 -15.05 -16.67 -10.44
CA VAL A 30 -16.02 -15.55 -10.33
C VAL A 30 -16.46 -15.35 -8.87
N ILE A 31 -16.64 -16.44 -8.11
CA ILE A 31 -17.02 -16.38 -6.69
C ILE A 31 -15.89 -15.73 -5.87
N PHE A 32 -14.64 -16.12 -6.15
CA PHE A 32 -13.47 -15.52 -5.52
C PHE A 32 -13.31 -14.05 -5.90
N LEU A 33 -13.55 -13.69 -7.16
CA LEU A 33 -13.50 -12.29 -7.62
C LEU A 33 -14.46 -11.41 -6.81
N TYR A 34 -15.73 -11.79 -6.69
CA TYR A 34 -16.71 -11.01 -5.92
C TYR A 34 -16.44 -11.02 -4.42
N GLY A 35 -16.03 -12.17 -3.85
CA GLY A 35 -15.66 -12.26 -2.44
C GLY A 35 -14.44 -11.39 -2.10
N LEU A 36 -13.44 -11.35 -2.99
CA LEU A 36 -12.21 -10.59 -2.81
C LEU A 36 -12.34 -9.10 -3.17
N ALA A 37 -13.38 -8.71 -3.92
CA ALA A 37 -13.63 -7.31 -4.30
C ALA A 37 -13.81 -6.40 -3.08
N ILE A 38 -14.44 -6.89 -2.01
CA ILE A 38 -14.59 -6.13 -0.76
C ILE A 38 -13.22 -5.88 -0.13
N PHE A 39 -12.37 -6.91 -0.02
CA PHE A 39 -11.01 -6.77 0.52
C PHE A 39 -10.15 -5.85 -0.35
N HIS A 40 -10.30 -5.92 -1.67
CA HIS A 40 -9.64 -5.01 -2.61
C HIS A 40 -10.05 -3.56 -2.35
N ALA A 41 -11.35 -3.29 -2.22
CA ALA A 41 -11.89 -1.96 -1.97
C ALA A 41 -11.45 -1.42 -0.61
N VAL A 42 -11.59 -2.22 0.45
CA VAL A 42 -11.21 -1.85 1.82
C VAL A 42 -9.70 -1.59 1.91
N GLY A 43 -8.88 -2.48 1.37
CA GLY A 43 -7.43 -2.34 1.41
C GLY A 43 -6.98 -1.07 0.68
N ASN A 44 -7.43 -0.86 -0.56
CA ASN A 44 -7.05 0.31 -1.36
C ASN A 44 -7.55 1.62 -0.74
N ALA A 45 -8.83 1.71 -0.38
CA ALA A 45 -9.40 2.91 0.23
C ALA A 45 -8.76 3.21 1.58
N GLY A 46 -8.55 2.19 2.41
CA GLY A 46 -7.92 2.31 3.73
C GLY A 46 -6.48 2.79 3.64
N THR A 47 -5.66 2.20 2.78
CA THR A 47 -4.26 2.62 2.58
C THR A 47 -4.19 4.06 2.09
N ARG A 48 -5.06 4.45 1.15
CA ARG A 48 -5.11 5.82 0.64
C ARG A 48 -5.44 6.84 1.74
N VAL A 49 -6.44 6.55 2.57
CA VAL A 49 -6.84 7.44 3.67
C VAL A 49 -5.74 7.51 4.72
N ALA A 50 -5.21 6.37 5.18
CA ALA A 50 -4.16 6.34 6.19
C ALA A 50 -2.88 7.04 5.71
N ARG A 51 -2.48 6.88 4.45
CA ARG A 51 -1.35 7.62 3.87
C ARG A 51 -1.58 9.12 3.88
N ASN A 52 -2.78 9.58 3.50
CA ASN A 52 -3.08 11.00 3.49
C ASN A 52 -3.06 11.60 4.92
N VAL A 53 -3.52 10.84 5.92
CA VAL A 53 -3.40 11.22 7.33
C VAL A 53 -1.93 11.28 7.75
N LEU A 54 -1.12 10.28 7.40
CA LEU A 54 0.32 10.28 7.72
C LEU A 54 1.04 11.48 7.09
N MET A 55 0.68 11.84 5.86
CA MET A 55 1.19 13.04 5.19
C MET A 55 0.83 14.32 5.96
N MET A 56 -0.40 14.42 6.49
CA MET A 56 -0.82 15.56 7.31
C MET A 56 -0.13 15.61 8.68
N GLU A 57 0.26 14.45 9.22
CA GLU A 57 0.97 14.35 10.50
C GLU A 57 2.47 14.71 10.38
N GLU A 58 3.12 14.32 9.27
CA GLU A 58 4.58 14.44 9.10
C GLU A 58 5.02 15.64 8.27
N ILE A 59 4.19 16.13 7.33
CA ILE A 59 4.57 17.20 6.40
C ILE A 59 4.07 18.53 6.94
N PRO A 60 4.93 19.56 7.05
CA PRO A 60 4.51 20.83 7.57
C PRO A 60 3.59 21.56 6.56
N ASN A 61 2.60 22.29 7.10
CA ASN A 61 1.44 22.78 6.35
C ASN A 61 1.81 23.72 5.19
N GLU A 62 2.90 24.47 5.30
CA GLU A 62 3.38 25.44 4.30
C GLU A 62 3.90 24.78 3.01
N VAL A 63 4.25 23.49 3.05
CA VAL A 63 4.70 22.74 1.86
C VAL A 63 3.74 21.62 1.46
N MET A 64 2.70 21.37 2.24
CA MET A 64 1.76 20.25 2.07
C MET A 64 1.17 20.16 0.66
N GLY A 65 0.74 21.30 0.08
CA GLY A 65 0.19 21.33 -1.28
C GLY A 65 1.19 20.94 -2.37
N ARG A 66 2.47 21.29 -2.21
CA ARG A 66 3.55 20.91 -3.15
C ARG A 66 3.85 19.42 -3.05
N VAL A 67 3.91 18.91 -1.83
CA VAL A 67 4.20 17.50 -1.57
C VAL A 67 3.05 16.60 -2.04
N ASP A 68 1.79 16.94 -1.76
CA ASP A 68 0.62 16.20 -2.29
C ASP A 68 0.62 16.15 -3.82
N SER A 69 0.88 17.29 -4.46
CA SER A 69 0.95 17.38 -5.92
C SER A 69 2.05 16.48 -6.50
N LEU A 70 3.23 16.43 -5.86
CA LEU A 70 4.33 15.56 -6.27
C LEU A 70 3.96 14.08 -6.13
N PHE A 71 3.42 13.66 -4.98
CA PHE A 71 2.97 12.27 -4.79
C PHE A 71 1.86 11.88 -5.77
N ARG A 72 0.96 12.81 -6.10
CA ARG A 72 -0.11 12.59 -7.07
C ARG A 72 0.42 12.45 -8.50
N LEU A 73 1.41 13.26 -8.88
CA LEU A 73 2.07 13.17 -10.17
C LEU A 73 2.79 11.82 -10.32
N ILE A 74 3.63 11.46 -9.34
CA ILE A 74 4.37 10.19 -9.34
C ILE A 74 3.39 9.01 -9.34
N GLY A 75 2.37 9.02 -8.48
CA GLY A 75 1.38 7.95 -8.41
C GLY A 75 0.59 7.78 -9.70
N THR A 76 0.20 8.88 -10.33
CA THR A 76 -0.48 8.84 -11.64
C THR A 76 0.46 8.35 -12.74
N GLY A 77 1.71 8.81 -12.76
CA GLY A 77 2.72 8.37 -13.72
C GLY A 77 2.96 6.86 -13.65
N ILE A 78 3.19 6.33 -12.43
CA ILE A 78 3.35 4.89 -12.21
C ILE A 78 2.11 4.12 -12.70
N ARG A 79 0.90 4.61 -12.39
CA ARG A 79 -0.34 3.97 -12.85
C ARG A 79 -0.41 3.89 -14.37
N ILE A 80 -0.10 4.97 -15.08
CA ILE A 80 -0.15 5.01 -16.55
C ILE A 80 0.85 4.01 -17.13
N VAL A 81 2.09 4.00 -16.62
CA VAL A 81 3.13 3.06 -17.07
C VAL A 81 2.72 1.61 -16.83
N LEU A 82 2.23 1.28 -15.62
CA LEU A 82 1.79 -0.06 -15.30
C LEU A 82 0.59 -0.49 -16.15
N LEU A 83 -0.38 0.41 -16.39
CA LEU A 83 -1.51 0.11 -17.27
C LEU A 83 -1.05 -0.21 -18.69
N MET A 84 -0.14 0.58 -19.27
CA MET A 84 0.39 0.30 -20.61
C MET A 84 1.10 -1.06 -20.67
N LEU A 85 1.95 -1.36 -19.69
CA LEU A 85 2.66 -2.64 -19.60
C LEU A 85 1.70 -3.82 -19.43
N PHE A 86 0.69 -3.68 -18.57
CA PHE A 86 -0.26 -4.74 -18.30
C PHE A 86 -1.20 -4.97 -19.49
N ILE A 87 -1.68 -3.92 -20.16
CA ILE A 87 -2.49 -4.07 -21.38
C ILE A 87 -1.71 -4.84 -22.46
N ALA A 88 -0.44 -4.49 -22.68
CA ALA A 88 0.43 -5.20 -23.61
C ALA A 88 0.76 -6.64 -23.16
N GLY A 89 0.84 -6.87 -21.84
CA GLY A 89 1.04 -8.20 -21.26
C GLY A 89 -0.17 -9.11 -21.44
N VAL A 90 -1.38 -8.59 -21.20
CA VAL A 90 -2.65 -9.33 -21.36
C VAL A 90 -2.80 -9.84 -22.79
N SER A 91 -2.51 -9.00 -23.78
CA SER A 91 -2.70 -9.37 -25.19
C SER A 91 -1.75 -10.48 -25.68
N LYS A 92 -0.61 -10.69 -25.01
CA LYS A 92 0.41 -11.68 -25.41
C LYS A 92 0.42 -12.94 -24.56
N ALA A 93 0.23 -12.81 -23.24
CA ALA A 93 0.44 -13.89 -22.27
C ALA A 93 -0.80 -14.19 -21.42
N GLY A 94 -1.93 -13.55 -21.73
CA GLY A 94 -3.17 -13.70 -20.98
C GLY A 94 -3.21 -12.89 -19.68
N VAL A 95 -4.37 -12.94 -19.01
CA VAL A 95 -4.70 -12.07 -17.88
C VAL A 95 -3.88 -12.38 -16.64
N MET A 96 -3.42 -13.62 -16.45
CA MET A 96 -2.75 -14.05 -15.21
C MET A 96 -1.36 -13.45 -15.03
N LEU A 97 -0.61 -13.21 -16.11
CA LEU A 97 0.75 -12.67 -16.01
C LEU A 97 0.79 -11.30 -15.30
N PRO A 98 -0.02 -10.29 -15.68
CA PRO A 98 -0.14 -9.04 -14.92
C PRO A 98 -0.51 -9.22 -13.45
N PHE A 99 -1.37 -10.20 -13.11
CA PHE A 99 -1.75 -10.46 -11.72
C PHE A 99 -0.56 -10.98 -10.90
N TYR A 100 0.26 -11.89 -11.44
CA TYR A 100 1.49 -12.33 -10.78
C TYR A 100 2.48 -11.19 -10.59
N VAL A 101 2.73 -10.39 -11.64
CA VAL A 101 3.65 -9.25 -11.57
C VAL A 101 3.16 -8.23 -10.53
N LEU A 102 1.87 -7.92 -10.54
CA LEU A 102 1.27 -6.99 -9.57
C LEU A 102 1.35 -7.52 -8.15
N SER A 103 1.09 -8.82 -7.93
CA SER A 103 1.24 -9.46 -6.62
C SER A 103 2.67 -9.32 -6.10
N CYS A 104 3.69 -9.60 -6.92
CA CYS A 104 5.09 -9.43 -6.53
C CYS A 104 5.43 -7.97 -6.14
N ILE A 105 4.97 -6.99 -6.92
CA ILE A 105 5.17 -5.56 -6.63
C ILE A 105 4.52 -5.20 -5.28
N LEU A 106 3.30 -5.68 -5.02
CA LEU A 106 2.57 -5.38 -3.79
C LEU A 106 3.19 -6.05 -2.57
N ILE A 107 3.66 -7.30 -2.69
CA ILE A 107 4.40 -8.00 -1.61
C ILE A 107 5.67 -7.25 -1.26
N PHE A 108 6.44 -6.82 -2.26
CA PHE A 108 7.64 -6.01 -2.04
C PHE A 108 7.34 -4.68 -1.37
N SER A 109 6.29 -3.98 -1.84
CA SER A 109 5.81 -2.72 -1.24
C SER A 109 5.36 -2.90 0.21
N LEU A 110 4.68 -4.00 0.53
CA LEU A 110 4.30 -4.35 1.90
C LEU A 110 5.53 -4.60 2.78
N GLY A 111 6.55 -5.28 2.26
CA GLY A 111 7.82 -5.48 2.97
C GLY A 111 8.49 -4.17 3.35
N ILE A 112 8.49 -3.19 2.46
CA ILE A 112 8.99 -1.83 2.73
C ILE A 112 8.16 -1.15 3.82
N ALA A 113 6.83 -1.22 3.74
CA ALA A 113 5.93 -0.62 4.73
C ALA A 113 6.13 -1.23 6.13
N ILE A 114 6.27 -2.57 6.22
CA ILE A 114 6.57 -3.27 7.47
C ILE A 114 7.92 -2.82 8.02
N TYR A 115 8.96 -2.78 7.19
CA TYR A 115 10.29 -2.34 7.59
C TYR A 115 10.26 -0.92 8.17
N TYR A 116 9.53 0.00 7.52
CA TYR A 116 9.35 1.37 8.00
C TYR A 116 8.70 1.42 9.39
N VAL A 117 7.60 0.70 9.60
CA VAL A 117 6.93 0.63 10.92
C VAL A 117 7.86 0.06 11.99
N LEU A 118 8.60 -1.00 11.67
CA LEU A 118 9.56 -1.59 12.62
C LEU A 118 10.69 -0.62 12.97
N SER A 119 11.18 0.15 12.00
CA SER A 119 12.17 1.19 12.22
C SER A 119 11.66 2.26 13.19
N GLN A 120 10.43 2.77 12.97
CA GLN A 120 9.83 3.77 13.86
C GLN A 120 9.65 3.26 15.30
N ARG A 121 9.29 1.99 15.47
CA ARG A 121 9.18 1.37 16.80
C ARG A 121 10.54 1.26 17.50
N LYS A 122 11.61 0.94 16.76
CA LYS A 122 12.97 0.89 17.31
C LYS A 122 13.47 2.28 17.74
N VAL A 123 13.17 3.32 16.95
CA VAL A 123 13.52 4.70 17.32
C VAL A 123 12.81 5.10 18.62
N ALA A 124 11.50 4.87 18.72
CA ALA A 124 10.73 5.17 19.92
C ALA A 124 11.24 4.43 21.18
N ALA A 125 11.61 3.16 21.05
CA ALA A 125 12.17 2.37 22.16
C ALA A 125 13.53 2.91 22.64
N ASN A 126 14.40 3.33 21.72
CA ASN A 126 15.71 3.91 22.05
C ASN A 126 15.58 5.27 22.77
N VAL A 127 14.65 6.12 22.34
CA VAL A 127 14.40 7.42 23.02
C VAL A 127 13.89 7.20 24.45
N SER A 128 12.94 6.27 24.63
CA SER A 128 12.43 5.94 25.97
C SER A 128 13.51 5.39 26.91
N ASN A 129 14.47 4.61 26.40
CA ASN A 129 15.55 4.08 27.22
C ASN A 129 16.55 5.17 27.63
N LYS A 130 16.73 6.20 26.80
CA LYS A 130 17.64 7.33 27.06
C LYS A 130 17.08 8.38 28.01
N SER A 131 15.76 8.46 28.19
CA SER A 131 15.12 9.41 29.12
C SER A 131 14.95 8.88 30.54
N ILE A 132 15.24 7.60 30.77
CA ILE A 132 15.16 6.93 32.09
C ILE A 132 16.54 6.89 32.77
N VAL A 133 17.59 7.39 32.10
CA VAL A 133 18.95 7.54 32.64
C VAL A 133 19.24 9.00 32.96
#